data_AF-A0A0R0I7K2-F1
#
_entry.id   AF-A0A0R0I7K2-F1
#
_cell.length_a   1.000
_cell.length_b   1.000
_cell.length_c   1.000
_cell.angle_alpha   90.00
_cell.angle_beta   90.00
_cell.angle_gamma   90.00
#
_symmetry.space_group_name_H-M   'P 1'
#
loop_
_entity.id
_entity.type
_entity.pdbx_description
1 polymer ?
#
loop_
_entity_poly.entity_id
_entity_poly.type
_entity_poly.pdbx_seq_one_letter_code
_entity_poly.pdbx_strand_id
1 'polypeptide(L)'
;VFEINNDAKMKRTSRRPLPSGRITIPHAVGSASSVGLAGRELRRLFQTNMLAAGLAASNLILYAFVYTPLKQIHLVNTWVGAVVVKMSFNSISLFPFFFTHVVSLHSPCVYRHVHVWAAASNDISLNAMILPVALYFWKIPHFMALAYLCRDDFAAGGFKMYSLADASGHRISLVALGNSMYLIPLGFLAYDCE
;
A
#
# COMPACT_ATOMS: atom_id res chain seq x y z
N VAL A 1 -2.22 -14.28 -8.38
CA VAL A 1 -2.02 -15.71 -8.74
C VAL A 1 -1.76 -16.55 -7.50
N PHE A 2 -0.87 -16.14 -6.60
CA PHE A 2 -0.49 -16.93 -5.41
C PHE A 2 -1.62 -17.20 -4.40
N GLU A 3 -2.60 -16.30 -4.24
CA GLU A 3 -3.60 -16.36 -3.16
C GLU A 3 -4.96 -16.98 -3.55
N ILE A 4 -5.09 -17.62 -4.73
CA ILE A 4 -6.38 -18.07 -5.28
C ILE A 4 -7.14 -18.99 -4.31
N ASN A 5 -6.46 -19.99 -3.74
CA ASN A 5 -7.09 -20.98 -2.86
C ASN A 5 -7.54 -20.39 -1.52
N ASN A 6 -6.82 -19.37 -1.02
CA ASN A 6 -7.16 -18.72 0.25
C ASN A 6 -8.30 -17.72 0.05
N ASP A 7 -8.27 -16.96 -1.04
CA ASP A 7 -9.33 -16.02 -1.39
C ASP A 7 -10.66 -16.73 -1.66
N ALA A 8 -10.63 -17.94 -2.21
CA ALA A 8 -11.83 -18.73 -2.42
C ALA A 8 -12.58 -19.05 -1.12
N LYS A 9 -11.87 -19.10 0.03
CA LYS A 9 -12.45 -19.44 1.35
C LYS A 9 -13.10 -18.26 2.06
N MET A 10 -12.77 -17.01 1.69
CA MET A 10 -13.31 -15.84 2.37
C MET A 10 -14.59 -15.36 1.69
N LYS A 11 -15.64 -15.08 2.47
CA LYS A 11 -16.92 -14.60 1.93
C LYS A 11 -16.76 -13.36 1.05
N ARG A 12 -15.88 -12.45 1.45
CA ARG A 12 -15.58 -11.19 0.74
C ARG A 12 -14.83 -11.39 -0.58
N THR A 13 -13.89 -12.33 -0.67
CA THR A 13 -12.96 -12.42 -1.81
C THR A 13 -13.23 -13.62 -2.73
N SER A 14 -14.13 -14.52 -2.36
CA SER A 14 -14.55 -15.67 -3.16
C SER A 14 -15.12 -15.29 -4.54
N ARG A 15 -15.75 -14.11 -4.64
CA ARG A 15 -16.34 -13.59 -5.90
C ARG A 15 -15.35 -12.88 -6.82
N ARG A 16 -14.07 -12.78 -6.45
CA ARG A 16 -13.03 -12.19 -7.31
C ARG A 16 -12.87 -13.02 -8.59
N PRO A 17 -12.49 -12.41 -9.73
CA PRO A 17 -12.52 -13.08 -11.04
C PRO A 17 -11.62 -14.33 -11.14
N LEU A 18 -10.52 -14.37 -10.38
CA LEU A 18 -9.62 -15.52 -10.34
C LEU A 18 -10.15 -16.66 -9.45
N PRO A 19 -10.49 -16.44 -8.15
CA PRO A 19 -11.14 -17.44 -7.31
C PRO A 19 -12.48 -17.96 -7.86
N SER A 20 -13.26 -17.11 -8.54
CA SER A 20 -14.55 -17.49 -9.11
C SER A 20 -14.45 -18.18 -10.48
N GLY A 21 -13.24 -18.40 -10.99
CA GLY A 21 -13.01 -19.03 -12.30
C GLY A 21 -13.46 -18.22 -13.52
N ARG A 22 -13.79 -16.92 -13.37
CA ARG A 22 -14.21 -16.06 -14.49
C ARG A 22 -13.04 -15.69 -15.41
N ILE A 23 -11.82 -15.73 -14.91
CA ILE A 23 -10.59 -15.49 -15.66
C ILE A 23 -9.62 -16.65 -15.40
N THR A 24 -9.01 -17.17 -16.47
CA THR A 24 -7.99 -18.23 -16.37
C THR A 24 -6.64 -17.66 -15.93
N ILE A 25 -5.82 -18.47 -15.24
CA ILE A 25 -4.47 -18.06 -14.80
C ILE A 25 -3.61 -17.54 -15.96
N PRO A 26 -3.58 -18.19 -17.15
CA PRO A 26 -2.81 -17.68 -18.29
C PRO A 26 -3.27 -16.31 -18.77
N HIS A 27 -4.58 -16.03 -18.76
CA HIS A 27 -5.09 -14.73 -19.17
C HIS A 27 -4.68 -13.61 -18.19
N ALA A 28 -4.74 -13.90 -16.88
CA ALA A 28 -4.29 -12.94 -15.86
C ALA A 28 -2.77 -12.70 -15.91
N VAL A 29 -1.97 -13.76 -16.07
CA VAL A 29 -0.51 -13.65 -16.22
C VAL A 29 -0.13 -12.94 -17.51
N GLY A 30 -0.82 -13.24 -18.62
CA GLY A 30 -0.62 -12.58 -19.91
C GLY A 30 -0.91 -11.09 -19.79
N SER A 31 -2.08 -10.72 -19.24
CA SER A 31 -2.46 -9.32 -19.02
C SER A 31 -1.45 -8.59 -18.12
N ALA A 32 -1.03 -9.21 -17.01
CA ALA A 32 -0.03 -8.62 -16.11
C ALA A 32 1.33 -8.44 -16.79
N SER A 33 1.75 -9.40 -17.60
CA SER A 33 3.00 -9.35 -18.36
C SER A 33 2.96 -8.27 -19.44
N SER A 34 1.84 -8.13 -20.14
CA SER A 34 1.63 -7.07 -21.15
C SER A 34 1.69 -5.68 -20.52
N VAL A 35 1.06 -5.46 -19.37
CA VAL A 35 1.15 -4.18 -18.63
C VAL A 35 2.58 -3.91 -18.16
N GLY A 36 3.27 -4.93 -17.65
CA GLY A 36 4.67 -4.80 -17.23
C GLY A 36 5.62 -4.47 -18.40
N LEU A 37 5.42 -5.09 -19.55
CA LEU A 37 6.17 -4.80 -20.79
C LEU A 37 5.85 -3.40 -21.32
N ALA A 38 4.58 -3.03 -21.39
CA ALA A 38 4.15 -1.70 -21.80
C ALA A 38 4.75 -0.60 -20.90
N GLY A 39 4.83 -0.83 -19.58
CA GLY A 39 5.53 0.07 -18.66
C GLY A 39 7.02 0.23 -18.98
N ARG A 40 7.71 -0.85 -19.39
CA ARG A 40 9.11 -0.80 -19.82
C ARG A 40 9.28 -0.03 -21.14
N GLU A 41 8.38 -0.23 -22.11
CA GLU A 41 8.42 0.50 -23.38
C GLU A 41 8.06 1.98 -23.20
N LEU A 42 7.09 2.32 -22.35
CA LEU A 42 6.77 3.70 -22.00
C LEU A 42 7.97 4.40 -21.35
N ARG A 43 8.67 3.74 -20.43
CA ARG A 43 9.93 4.25 -19.85
C ARG A 43 10.96 4.56 -20.94
N ARG A 44 11.08 3.68 -21.95
CA ARG A 44 12.00 3.84 -23.08
C ARG A 44 11.61 5.00 -23.99
N LEU A 45 10.32 5.18 -24.25
CA LEU A 45 9.79 6.25 -25.11
C LEU A 45 9.84 7.63 -24.45
N PHE A 46 9.51 7.73 -23.16
CA PHE A 46 9.41 8.99 -22.43
C PHE A 46 10.68 9.36 -21.63
N GLN A 47 11.76 8.58 -21.78
CA GLN A 47 13.06 8.78 -21.11
C GLN A 47 12.95 9.09 -19.61
N THR A 48 12.00 8.45 -18.92
CA THR A 48 11.78 8.69 -17.49
C THR A 48 12.97 8.20 -16.67
N ASN A 49 13.22 8.86 -15.55
CA ASN A 49 14.34 8.56 -14.66
C ASN A 49 14.48 7.07 -14.27
N MET A 50 15.71 6.54 -14.31
CA MET A 50 16.06 5.19 -13.87
C MET A 50 15.74 4.96 -12.38
N LEU A 51 15.93 5.97 -11.53
CA LEU A 51 15.61 5.84 -10.10
C LEU A 51 14.12 5.60 -9.87
N ALA A 52 13.25 6.35 -10.55
CA ALA A 52 11.80 6.18 -10.46
C ALA A 52 11.35 4.80 -10.97
N ALA A 53 11.92 4.33 -12.08
CA ALA A 53 11.65 2.99 -12.60
C ALA A 53 12.14 1.88 -11.66
N GLY A 54 13.32 2.04 -11.06
CA GLY A 54 13.87 1.15 -10.05
C GLY A 54 12.99 1.08 -8.81
N LEU A 55 12.51 2.21 -8.31
CA LEU A 55 11.57 2.29 -7.18
C LEU A 55 10.24 1.58 -7.48
N ALA A 56 9.67 1.81 -8.67
CA ALA A 56 8.44 1.15 -9.10
C ALA A 56 8.60 -0.38 -9.23
N ALA A 57 9.70 -0.83 -9.84
CA ALA A 57 10.01 -2.26 -10.00
C ALA A 57 10.27 -2.92 -8.64
N SER A 58 11.02 -2.27 -7.76
CA SER A 58 11.32 -2.76 -6.42
C SER A 58 10.04 -2.93 -5.60
N ASN A 59 9.10 -1.98 -5.70
CA ASN A 59 7.81 -2.13 -5.04
C ASN A 59 7.00 -3.32 -5.58
N LEU A 60 6.96 -3.51 -6.91
CA LEU A 60 6.26 -4.65 -7.49
C LEU A 60 6.81 -5.98 -6.96
N ILE A 61 8.14 -6.08 -6.87
CA ILE A 61 8.84 -7.26 -6.34
C ILE A 61 8.54 -7.44 -4.85
N LEU A 62 8.69 -6.40 -4.05
CA LEU A 62 8.40 -6.43 -2.61
C LEU A 62 6.95 -6.80 -2.34
N TYR A 63 6.01 -6.29 -3.13
CA TYR A 63 4.59 -6.61 -2.97
C TYR A 63 4.29 -8.07 -3.34
N ALA A 64 4.75 -8.51 -4.52
CA ALA A 64 4.46 -9.83 -5.05
C ALA A 64 5.18 -10.96 -4.29
N PHE A 65 6.46 -10.77 -3.94
CA PHE A 65 7.31 -11.83 -3.41
C PHE A 65 7.62 -11.72 -1.93
N VAL A 66 7.52 -10.54 -1.31
CA VAL A 66 7.74 -10.39 0.14
C VAL A 66 6.41 -10.31 0.87
N TYR A 67 5.60 -9.29 0.57
CA TYR A 67 4.36 -9.04 1.29
C TYR A 67 3.31 -10.16 1.10
N THR A 68 3.13 -10.66 -0.13
CA THR A 68 2.11 -11.68 -0.43
C THR A 68 2.31 -12.98 0.36
N PRO A 69 3.49 -13.64 0.35
CA PRO A 69 3.69 -14.84 1.17
C PRO A 69 3.73 -14.52 2.67
N LEU A 70 4.23 -13.34 3.06
CA LEU A 70 4.32 -12.96 4.47
C LEU A 70 2.97 -12.93 5.18
N LYS A 71 1.88 -12.61 4.45
CA LYS A 71 0.50 -12.65 4.99
C LYS A 71 0.11 -14.01 5.60
N GLN A 72 0.69 -15.10 5.11
CA GLN A 72 0.37 -16.46 5.57
C GLN A 72 1.29 -16.94 6.70
N ILE A 73 2.47 -16.34 6.83
CA ILE A 73 3.53 -16.87 7.70
C ILE A 73 3.61 -16.07 9.01
N HIS A 74 3.68 -14.74 8.92
CA HIS A 74 4.00 -13.88 10.07
C HIS A 74 2.96 -12.78 10.32
N LEU A 75 2.80 -12.49 11.61
CA LEU A 75 1.99 -11.39 12.14
C LEU A 75 2.47 -10.01 11.68
N VAL A 76 3.76 -9.91 11.36
CA VAL A 76 4.44 -8.67 10.94
C VAL A 76 3.98 -8.22 9.53
N ASN A 77 3.12 -8.99 8.87
CA ASN A 77 2.55 -8.65 7.57
C ASN A 77 1.97 -7.23 7.52
N THR A 78 1.40 -6.71 8.62
CA THR A 78 0.76 -5.39 8.60
C THR A 78 1.80 -4.29 8.46
N TRP A 79 2.88 -4.38 9.22
CA TRP A 79 3.97 -3.41 9.21
C TRP A 79 4.70 -3.45 7.87
N VAL A 80 5.08 -4.65 7.40
CA VAL A 80 5.73 -4.80 6.09
C VAL A 80 4.83 -4.35 4.95
N GLY A 81 3.54 -4.68 5.00
CA GLY A 81 2.56 -4.23 4.00
C GLY A 81 2.38 -2.72 3.99
N ALA A 82 2.46 -2.07 5.15
CA ALA A 82 2.41 -0.63 5.24
C ALA A 82 3.63 0.02 4.58
N VAL A 83 4.84 -0.52 4.78
CA VAL A 83 6.08 -0.04 4.13
C VAL A 83 5.97 -0.20 2.62
N VAL A 84 5.74 -1.42 2.15
CA VAL A 84 5.76 -1.76 0.72
C VAL A 84 4.76 -0.92 -0.05
N VAL A 85 3.50 -0.92 0.37
CA VAL A 85 2.46 -0.26 -0.43
C VAL A 85 2.62 1.26 -0.41
N LYS A 86 3.18 1.88 0.64
CA LYS A 86 3.28 3.33 0.73
C LYS A 86 4.56 3.91 0.14
N MET A 87 5.58 3.08 -0.05
CA MET A 87 6.71 3.42 -0.90
C MET A 87 6.30 3.60 -2.38
N SER A 88 5.08 3.23 -2.81
CA SER A 88 4.78 3.15 -4.24
C SER A 88 3.35 3.39 -4.72
N PHE A 89 2.36 3.66 -3.85
CA PHE A 89 0.99 3.92 -4.31
C PHE A 89 0.63 5.40 -4.19
N ASN A 90 0.74 6.09 -5.33
CA ASN A 90 -0.10 7.22 -5.69
C ASN A 90 -1.22 6.72 -6.61
N SER A 91 -2.21 5.98 -6.06
CA SER A 91 -3.48 5.82 -6.78
C SER A 91 -4.31 7.08 -6.56
N ILE A 92 -4.04 8.05 -7.43
CA ILE A 92 -5.05 8.89 -8.06
C ILE A 92 -6.26 7.99 -8.39
N SER A 93 -7.31 8.09 -7.56
CA SER A 93 -8.74 7.96 -7.92
C SER A 93 -9.67 7.56 -6.76
N LEU A 94 -9.19 7.09 -5.60
CA LEU A 94 -10.09 6.60 -4.53
C LEU A 94 -9.74 7.03 -3.09
N PHE A 95 -8.82 7.98 -2.91
CA PHE A 95 -8.69 8.69 -1.64
C PHE A 95 -9.41 10.05 -1.75
N PRO A 96 -10.65 10.16 -1.23
CA PRO A 96 -11.61 11.17 -1.66
C PRO A 96 -11.47 12.46 -0.85
N PHE A 97 -11.37 13.59 -1.56
CA PHE A 97 -11.95 14.91 -1.26
C PHE A 97 -11.67 15.64 0.08
N PHE A 98 -11.26 14.96 1.15
CA PHE A 98 -11.25 15.55 2.50
C PHE A 98 -9.92 16.22 2.86
N PHE A 99 -8.79 15.73 2.34
CA PHE A 99 -7.47 16.35 2.60
C PHE A 99 -7.12 17.44 1.56
N THR A 100 -7.68 17.33 0.36
CA THR A 100 -7.41 18.24 -0.76
C THR A 100 -8.16 19.58 -0.65
N HIS A 101 -9.20 19.70 0.19
CA HIS A 101 -9.93 20.98 0.31
C HIS A 101 -9.49 21.87 1.48
N VAL A 102 -8.74 21.35 2.46
CA VAL A 102 -8.27 22.13 3.62
C VAL A 102 -6.82 22.61 3.43
N VAL A 103 -6.03 21.97 2.57
CA VAL A 103 -4.58 22.25 2.39
C VAL A 103 -4.24 22.44 0.90
N SER A 104 -5.08 23.14 0.14
CA SER A 104 -4.84 23.40 -1.30
C SER A 104 -4.87 24.87 -1.69
N LEU A 105 -4.81 25.78 -0.72
CA LEU A 105 -4.81 27.22 -0.98
C LEU A 105 -3.43 27.89 -0.90
N HIS A 106 -2.35 27.26 -0.37
CA HIS A 106 -1.11 28.02 -0.12
C HIS A 106 0.27 27.41 -0.46
N SER A 107 0.45 26.12 -0.77
CA SER A 107 1.84 25.58 -0.87
C SER A 107 2.03 24.58 -2.03
N PRO A 108 2.64 24.99 -3.18
CA PRO A 108 2.92 24.10 -4.32
C PRO A 108 3.99 23.02 -4.03
N CYS A 109 4.67 23.10 -2.89
CA CYS A 109 5.78 22.22 -2.51
C CYS A 109 5.33 20.88 -1.90
N VAL A 110 4.16 20.84 -1.25
CA VAL A 110 3.69 19.68 -0.46
C VAL A 110 3.22 18.50 -1.33
N TYR A 111 2.86 18.77 -2.59
CA TYR A 111 2.27 17.77 -3.49
C TYR A 111 3.27 17.03 -4.40
N ARG A 112 4.58 17.26 -4.25
CA ARG A 112 5.58 16.59 -5.11
C ARG A 112 6.04 15.27 -4.47
N HIS A 113 5.28 14.21 -4.76
CA HIS A 113 5.43 12.84 -4.24
C HIS A 113 6.81 12.20 -4.50
N VAL A 114 7.34 11.28 -3.67
CA VAL A 114 8.65 10.59 -3.89
C VAL A 114 8.89 10.11 -5.32
N HIS A 115 7.94 9.42 -5.95
CA HIS A 115 8.18 8.91 -7.32
C HIS A 115 8.22 10.05 -8.34
N VAL A 116 7.42 11.10 -8.14
CA VAL A 116 7.40 12.29 -8.99
C VAL A 116 8.59 13.20 -8.71
N TRP A 117 9.01 13.33 -7.45
CA TRP A 117 10.17 14.07 -6.99
C TRP A 117 11.45 13.35 -7.45
N ALA A 118 11.54 12.05 -7.26
CA ALA A 118 12.63 11.25 -7.81
C ALA A 118 12.63 11.35 -9.35
N ALA A 119 11.47 11.27 -10.01
CA ALA A 119 11.40 11.42 -11.47
C ALA A 119 11.82 12.82 -11.96
N ALA A 120 11.53 13.89 -11.20
CA ALA A 120 11.81 15.27 -11.59
C ALA A 120 13.20 15.76 -11.16
N SER A 121 13.66 15.36 -9.97
CA SER A 121 14.84 15.92 -9.29
C SER A 121 16.00 14.93 -9.19
N ASN A 122 15.79 13.67 -9.57
CA ASN A 122 16.82 12.61 -9.46
C ASN A 122 17.36 12.41 -8.03
N ASP A 123 16.63 12.90 -7.04
CA ASP A 123 17.04 12.98 -5.64
C ASP A 123 15.88 12.57 -4.72
N ILE A 124 16.21 12.00 -3.57
CA ILE A 124 15.27 11.63 -2.52
C ILE A 124 15.40 12.68 -1.42
N SER A 125 14.69 13.80 -1.62
CA SER A 125 14.64 14.85 -0.60
C SER A 125 13.84 14.40 0.62
N LEU A 126 14.18 14.91 1.80
CA LEU A 126 13.44 14.65 3.04
C LEU A 126 11.96 15.04 2.91
N ASN A 127 11.68 16.14 2.21
CA ASN A 127 10.33 16.62 1.92
C ASN A 127 9.51 15.58 1.14
N ALA A 128 10.15 14.87 0.21
CA ALA A 128 9.48 13.82 -0.54
C ALA A 128 9.05 12.66 0.37
N MET A 129 9.79 12.37 1.46
CA MET A 129 9.50 11.27 2.38
C MET A 129 8.34 11.51 3.35
N ILE A 130 7.96 12.77 3.61
CA ILE A 130 6.91 13.13 4.58
C ILE A 130 5.59 12.45 4.23
N LEU A 131 5.18 12.50 2.97
CA LEU A 131 3.90 11.93 2.54
C LEU A 131 3.86 10.38 2.60
N PRO A 132 4.84 9.62 2.07
CA PRO A 132 4.90 8.17 2.28
C PRO A 132 4.85 7.77 3.76
N VAL A 133 5.53 8.51 4.63
CA VAL A 133 5.54 8.29 6.08
C VAL A 133 4.16 8.57 6.68
N ALA A 134 3.49 9.65 6.28
CA ALA A 134 2.13 9.97 6.74
C ALA A 134 1.15 8.87 6.33
N LEU A 135 1.24 8.44 5.08
CA LEU A 135 0.43 7.38 4.54
C LEU A 135 0.71 6.03 5.20
N TYR A 136 1.95 5.77 5.62
CA TYR A 136 2.33 4.57 6.39
C TYR A 136 1.60 4.53 7.73
N PHE A 137 1.72 5.61 8.52
CA PHE A 137 1.09 5.69 9.83
C PHE A 137 -0.44 5.71 9.74
N TRP A 138 -1.02 6.34 8.72
CA TRP A 138 -2.47 6.31 8.51
C TRP A 138 -3.01 4.93 8.09
N LYS A 139 -2.21 4.14 7.34
CA LYS A 139 -2.64 2.82 6.87
C LYS A 139 -2.78 1.81 7.99
N ILE A 140 -1.95 1.89 9.03
CA ILE A 140 -1.93 0.89 10.11
C ILE A 140 -3.25 0.88 10.90
N PRO A 141 -3.77 2.01 11.41
CA PRO A 141 -5.07 2.08 12.08
C PRO A 141 -6.21 1.56 11.20
N HIS A 142 -6.23 1.96 9.92
CA HIS A 142 -7.25 1.52 8.97
C HIS A 142 -7.20 -0.01 8.77
N PHE A 143 -6.00 -0.58 8.56
CA PHE A 143 -5.85 -2.03 8.38
C PHE A 143 -6.20 -2.80 9.66
N MET A 144 -5.82 -2.28 10.83
CA MET A 144 -6.15 -2.88 12.12
C MET A 144 -7.64 -2.94 12.38
N ALA A 145 -8.38 -1.87 12.06
CA ALA A 145 -9.84 -1.84 12.16
C ALA A 145 -10.48 -2.89 11.23
N LEU A 146 -10.01 -3.00 9.98
CA LEU A 146 -10.51 -3.99 9.02
C LEU A 146 -10.16 -5.43 9.44
N ALA A 147 -8.95 -5.65 9.95
CA ALA A 147 -8.48 -6.95 10.42
C ALA A 147 -9.29 -7.46 11.60
N TYR A 148 -9.74 -6.55 12.49
CA TYR A 148 -10.64 -6.90 13.60
C TYR A 148 -12.05 -7.23 13.10
N LEU A 149 -12.64 -6.39 12.25
CA LEU A 149 -14.00 -6.59 11.72
C LEU A 149 -14.14 -7.87 10.90
N CYS A 150 -13.12 -8.20 10.08
CA CYS A 150 -13.12 -9.36 9.19
C CYS A 150 -12.26 -10.52 9.71
N ARG A 151 -12.03 -10.62 11.03
CA ARG A 151 -11.14 -11.64 11.62
C ARG A 151 -11.54 -13.07 11.26
N ASP A 152 -12.83 -13.38 11.27
CA ASP A 152 -13.34 -14.72 10.99
C ASP A 152 -13.14 -15.11 9.52
N ASP A 153 -13.30 -14.14 8.61
CA ASP A 153 -13.00 -14.34 7.19
C ASP A 153 -11.50 -14.58 6.97
N PHE A 154 -10.63 -13.84 7.66
CA PHE A 154 -9.18 -14.04 7.56
C PHE A 154 -8.73 -15.38 8.16
N ALA A 155 -9.35 -15.82 9.26
CA ALA A 155 -9.15 -17.15 9.81
C ALA A 155 -9.56 -18.24 8.81
N ALA A 156 -10.73 -18.10 8.16
CA ALA A 156 -11.20 -19.02 7.13
C ALA A 156 -10.25 -19.09 5.92
N GLY A 157 -9.66 -17.95 5.53
CA GLY A 157 -8.64 -17.86 4.48
C GLY A 157 -7.27 -18.44 4.86
N GLY A 158 -7.05 -18.80 6.12
CA GLY A 158 -5.75 -19.29 6.62
C GLY A 158 -4.68 -18.20 6.76
N PHE A 159 -5.09 -16.93 6.87
CA PHE A 159 -4.18 -15.81 7.08
C PHE A 159 -3.86 -15.61 8.55
N LYS A 160 -2.59 -15.35 8.88
CA LYS A 160 -2.16 -15.05 10.25
C LYS A 160 -2.14 -13.55 10.49
N MET A 161 -3.24 -13.01 11.01
CA MET A 161 -3.38 -11.58 11.28
C MET A 161 -3.20 -11.23 12.75
N TYR A 162 -2.72 -10.01 13.02
CA TYR A 162 -2.57 -9.48 14.38
C TYR A 162 -3.88 -9.56 15.18
N SER A 163 -5.02 -9.41 14.49
CA SER A 163 -6.35 -9.50 15.10
C SER A 163 -6.76 -10.88 15.59
N LEU A 164 -6.15 -11.96 15.07
CA LEU A 164 -6.45 -13.33 15.53
C LEU A 164 -5.79 -13.65 16.86
N ALA A 165 -4.70 -12.95 17.20
CA ALA A 165 -3.99 -13.11 18.47
C ALA A 165 -4.61 -12.29 19.61
N ASP A 166 -5.48 -11.33 19.32
CA ASP A 166 -6.11 -10.46 20.31
C ASP A 166 -7.64 -10.55 20.23
N ALA A 167 -8.20 -11.49 20.98
CA ALA A 167 -9.65 -11.67 21.08
C ALA A 167 -10.35 -10.44 21.68
N SER A 168 -9.67 -9.70 22.57
CA SER A 168 -10.19 -8.53 23.27
C SER A 168 -10.26 -7.28 22.39
N GLY A 169 -9.41 -7.20 21.36
CA GLY A 169 -9.24 -6.02 20.51
C GLY A 169 -8.50 -4.85 21.16
N HIS A 170 -8.17 -4.93 22.45
CA HIS A 170 -7.53 -3.84 23.20
C HIS A 170 -6.09 -3.57 22.74
N ARG A 171 -5.33 -4.60 22.38
CA ARG A 171 -3.96 -4.44 21.87
C ARG A 171 -3.98 -3.86 20.46
N ILE A 172 -4.91 -4.31 19.62
CA ILE A 172 -5.13 -3.78 18.27
C ILE A 172 -5.48 -2.28 18.36
N SER A 173 -6.40 -1.91 19.25
CA SER A 173 -6.80 -0.51 19.44
C SER A 173 -5.65 0.34 19.97
N LEU A 174 -4.86 -0.16 20.92
CA LEU A 174 -3.67 0.55 21.41
C LEU A 174 -2.63 0.77 20.31
N VAL A 175 -2.35 -0.23 19.48
CA VAL A 175 -1.42 -0.10 18.35
C VAL A 175 -1.98 0.89 17.31
N ALA A 176 -3.27 0.82 17.00
CA ALA A 176 -3.92 1.76 16.09
C ALA A 176 -3.90 3.20 16.64
N LEU A 177 -4.18 3.39 17.93
CA LEU A 177 -4.10 4.68 18.60
C LEU A 177 -2.67 5.21 18.60
N GLY A 178 -1.68 4.40 18.98
CA GLY A 178 -0.27 4.78 18.96
C GLY A 178 0.20 5.22 17.56
N ASN A 179 -0.17 4.49 16.51
CA ASN A 179 0.14 4.88 15.13
C ASN A 179 -0.58 6.17 14.70
N SER A 180 -1.80 6.40 15.18
CA SER A 180 -2.53 7.64 14.91
C SER A 180 -1.89 8.85 15.59
N MET A 181 -1.34 8.66 16.80
CA MET A 181 -0.63 9.74 17.52
C MET A 181 0.63 10.20 16.78
N TYR A 182 1.32 9.32 16.05
CA TYR A 182 2.48 9.69 15.22
C TYR A 182 2.12 10.61 14.04
N LEU A 183 0.84 10.70 13.65
CA LEU A 183 0.40 11.66 12.63
C LEU A 183 0.43 13.11 13.13
N ILE A 184 0.36 13.33 14.45
CA ILE A 184 0.41 14.67 15.07
C ILE A 184 1.79 15.33 14.85
N PRO A 185 2.93 14.76 15.32
CA PRO A 185 4.25 15.37 15.10
C PRO A 185 4.61 15.44 13.62
N LEU A 186 4.11 14.51 12.80
CA LEU A 186 4.34 14.55 11.36
C LEU A 186 3.60 15.72 10.68
N GLY A 187 2.43 16.12 11.20
CA GLY A 187 1.74 17.33 10.77
C GLY A 187 2.56 18.59 11.04
N PHE A 188 3.25 18.67 12.18
CA PHE A 188 4.16 19.77 12.49
C PHE A 188 5.39 19.78 11.58
N LEU A 189 6.04 18.63 11.36
CA LEU A 189 7.17 18.53 10.43
C LEU A 189 6.80 18.93 9.00
N ALA A 190 5.57 18.68 8.57
CA ALA A 190 5.08 19.09 7.27
C ALA A 190 4.88 20.61 7.16
N TYR A 191 4.59 21.28 8.27
CA TYR A 191 4.44 22.73 8.35
C TYR A 191 5.78 23.47 8.30
N ASP A 192 6.81 22.94 8.99
CA ASP A 192 8.15 23.55 9.04
C ASP A 192 8.95 23.40 7.73
N CYS A 193 8.41 22.71 6.72
CA CYS A 193 9.04 22.52 5.41
C CYS A 193 8.63 23.58 4.35
N GLU A 194 7.95 24.65 4.76
CA GLU A 194 7.79 25.88 3.97
C GLU A 194 9.10 26.69 3.89
#